data_AF-B3E291-F1
#
_entry.id   AF-B3E291-F1
#
_cell.length_a   1.000
_cell.length_b   1.000
_cell.length_c   1.000
_cell.angle_alpha   90.00
_cell.angle_beta   90.00
_cell.angle_gamma   90.00
#
_symmetry.space_group_name_H-M   'P 1'
#
loop_
_entity.id
_entity.type
_entity.pdbx_description
1 polymer ?
#
loop_
_entity_poly.entity_id
_entity_poly.type
_entity_poly.pdbx_seq_one_letter_code
_entity_poly.pdbx_strand_id
1 'polypeptide(L)'
;MSVVKLIKQDMQSNEFWAEMAKLEFVTSLNKAMTEKGVSKSDLARRIGKSPAYITKVMSGDANLTIESMVMLSRAVGLKFTPTLAVEPVSEAVSKVVSIAYRAVRDQQVYRHAQG
;
A
#
# COMPACT_ATOMS: atom_id res chain seq x y z
N MET A 1 -19.69 -15.73 9.07
CA MET A 1 -19.72 -14.58 8.14
C MET A 1 -18.76 -14.85 7.00
N SER A 2 -19.11 -14.55 5.74
CA SER A 2 -18.19 -14.71 4.61
C SER A 2 -17.13 -13.60 4.63
N VAL A 3 -15.86 -13.94 4.31
CA VAL A 3 -14.74 -12.98 4.15
C VAL A 3 -15.10 -11.85 3.19
N VAL A 4 -15.88 -12.15 2.16
CA VAL A 4 -16.36 -11.15 1.19
C VAL A 4 -17.28 -10.12 1.84
N LYS A 5 -18.10 -10.52 2.81
CA LYS A 5 -18.99 -9.61 3.53
C LYS A 5 -18.19 -8.65 4.41
N LEU A 6 -17.14 -9.15 5.08
CA LEU A 6 -16.23 -8.35 5.91
C LEU A 6 -15.46 -7.33 5.05
N ILE A 7 -14.85 -7.78 3.95
CA ILE A 7 -14.16 -6.89 3.01
C ILE A 7 -15.11 -5.81 2.50
N LYS A 8 -16.32 -6.17 2.05
CA LYS A 8 -17.29 -5.18 1.55
C LYS A 8 -17.72 -4.17 2.61
N GLN A 9 -17.79 -4.56 3.88
CA GLN A 9 -18.14 -3.64 4.97
C GLN A 9 -16.98 -2.70 5.29
N ASP A 10 -15.75 -3.21 5.40
CA ASP A 10 -14.57 -2.39 5.67
C ASP A 10 -14.31 -1.40 4.52
N MET A 11 -14.57 -1.81 3.27
CA MET A 11 -14.43 -0.94 2.08
C MET A 11 -15.44 0.22 2.02
N GLN A 12 -16.41 0.30 2.93
CA GLN A 12 -17.26 1.49 3.08
C GLN A 12 -16.64 2.55 3.99
N SER A 13 -15.54 2.23 4.68
CA SER A 13 -14.87 3.14 5.60
C SER A 13 -13.85 4.04 4.89
N ASN A 14 -13.72 5.28 5.36
CA ASN A 14 -12.69 6.20 4.89
C ASN A 14 -11.29 5.66 5.23
N GLU A 15 -11.19 4.99 6.38
CA GLU A 15 -9.98 4.38 6.91
C GLU A 15 -9.44 3.33 5.93
N PHE A 16 -10.29 2.46 5.41
CA PHE A 16 -9.87 1.47 4.41
C PHE A 16 -9.25 2.13 3.17
N TRP A 17 -9.91 3.15 2.61
CA TRP A 17 -9.40 3.84 1.42
C TRP A 17 -8.14 4.66 1.71
N ALA A 18 -8.01 5.21 2.92
CA ALA A 18 -6.78 5.86 3.38
C ALA A 18 -5.61 4.86 3.49
N GLU A 19 -5.85 3.67 4.06
CA GLU A 19 -4.84 2.61 4.11
C GLU A 19 -4.43 2.14 2.71
N MET A 20 -5.39 1.96 1.80
CA MET A 20 -5.10 1.62 0.40
C MET A 20 -4.22 2.67 -0.28
N ALA A 21 -4.56 3.95 -0.16
CA ALA A 21 -3.75 5.04 -0.72
C ALA A 21 -2.33 5.08 -0.14
N LYS A 22 -2.18 4.82 1.16
CA LYS A 22 -0.86 4.72 1.81
C LYS A 22 -0.05 3.53 1.28
N LEU A 23 -0.68 2.37 1.10
CA LEU A 23 -0.03 1.17 0.55
C LEU A 23 0.42 1.38 -0.91
N GLU A 24 -0.41 2.02 -1.74
CA GLU A 24 -0.05 2.37 -3.11
C GLU A 24 1.15 3.33 -3.16
N PHE A 25 1.14 4.34 -2.29
CA PHE A 25 2.27 5.26 -2.13
C PHE A 25 3.55 4.52 -1.72
N VAL A 26 3.49 3.68 -0.68
CA VAL A 26 4.65 2.91 -0.19
C VAL A 26 5.19 1.97 -1.27
N THR A 27 4.30 1.31 -2.02
CA THR A 27 4.67 0.47 -3.17
C THR A 27 5.45 1.27 -4.22
N SER A 28 4.94 2.44 -4.58
CA SER A 28 5.57 3.34 -5.56
C SER A 28 6.91 3.88 -5.07
N LEU A 29 6.99 4.24 -3.79
CA LEU A 29 8.23 4.69 -3.15
C LEU A 29 9.28 3.59 -3.14
N ASN A 30 8.92 2.35 -2.78
CA ASN A 30 9.83 1.21 -2.76
C ASN A 30 10.36 0.86 -4.16
N LYS A 31 9.50 0.95 -5.17
CA LYS A 31 9.91 0.83 -6.58
C LYS A 31 10.93 1.91 -6.95
N ALA A 32 10.64 3.18 -6.66
CA ALA A 32 11.55 4.29 -6.94
C ALA A 32 12.89 4.16 -6.20
N MET A 33 12.88 3.68 -4.96
CA MET A 33 14.08 3.39 -4.20
C MET A 33 14.93 2.31 -4.87
N THR A 34 14.29 1.23 -5.34
CA THR A 34 14.95 0.12 -6.03
C THR A 34 15.61 0.60 -7.34
N GLU A 35 14.86 1.31 -8.17
CA GLU A 35 15.35 1.84 -9.46
C GLU A 35 16.50 2.84 -9.31
N LYS A 36 16.51 3.61 -8.22
CA LYS A 36 17.54 4.63 -7.94
C LYS A 36 18.66 4.14 -7.02
N GLY A 37 18.67 2.85 -6.66
CA GLY A 37 19.66 2.28 -5.74
C GLY A 37 19.68 2.92 -4.35
N VAL A 38 18.54 3.43 -3.87
CA VAL A 38 18.43 4.08 -2.55
C VAL A 38 18.02 3.04 -1.51
N SER A 39 18.89 2.77 -0.54
CA SER A 39 18.55 1.86 0.57
C SER A 39 17.66 2.53 1.62
N LYS A 40 17.06 1.73 2.52
CA LYS A 40 16.27 2.26 3.66
C LYS A 40 17.12 3.14 4.59
N SER A 41 18.38 2.78 4.81
CA SER A 41 19.31 3.58 5.62
C SER A 41 19.72 4.88 4.92
N ASP A 42 19.86 4.87 3.59
CA ASP A 42 20.10 6.10 2.83
C ASP A 42 18.92 7.04 2.90
N LEU A 43 17.70 6.51 2.72
CA LEU A 43 16.49 7.31 2.84
C LEU A 43 16.36 7.93 4.23
N ALA A 44 16.55 7.13 5.29
CA ALA A 44 16.54 7.59 6.68
C ALA A 44 17.51 8.76 6.89
N ARG A 45 18.75 8.62 6.40
CA ARG A 45 19.80 9.66 6.47
C ARG A 45 19.41 10.92 5.71
N ARG A 46 18.84 10.80 4.50
CA ARG A 46 18.41 11.93 3.67
C ARG A 46 17.32 12.78 4.32
N ILE A 47 16.42 12.18 5.10
CA ILE A 47 15.32 12.90 5.76
C ILE A 47 15.54 13.15 7.25
N GLY A 48 16.72 12.80 7.79
CA GLY A 48 17.02 12.97 9.21
C GLY A 48 16.09 12.18 10.15
N LYS A 49 15.65 10.98 9.73
CA LYS A 49 14.80 10.08 10.54
C LYS A 49 15.52 8.78 10.86
N SER A 50 14.97 8.01 11.80
CA SER A 50 15.55 6.72 12.19
C SER A 50 15.28 5.64 11.11
N PRO A 51 16.16 4.63 10.99
CA PRO A 51 15.88 3.45 10.17
C PRO A 51 14.56 2.75 10.56
N ALA A 52 14.22 2.73 11.86
CA ALA A 52 12.98 2.17 12.37
C ALA A 52 11.74 2.88 11.81
N TYR A 53 11.78 4.21 11.68
CA TYR A 53 10.72 4.97 11.03
C TYR A 53 10.54 4.53 9.57
N ILE A 54 11.63 4.38 8.80
CA ILE A 54 11.54 3.91 7.42
C ILE A 54 10.99 2.48 7.35
N THR A 55 11.39 1.59 8.26
CA THR A 55 10.82 0.23 8.32
C THR A 55 9.31 0.27 8.55
N LYS A 56 8.82 1.10 9.48
CA LYS A 56 7.39 1.25 9.76
C LYS A 56 6.62 1.86 8.57
N VAL A 57 7.23 2.79 7.83
CA VAL A 57 6.67 3.30 6.57
C VAL A 57 6.55 2.18 5.55
N MET A 58 7.63 1.41 5.34
CA MET A 58 7.66 0.34 4.33
C MET A 58 6.77 -0.86 4.68
N SER A 59 6.41 -1.05 5.95
CA SER A 59 5.47 -2.08 6.38
C SER A 59 3.99 -1.63 6.30
N GLY A 60 3.72 -0.39 5.91
CA GLY A 60 2.36 0.17 5.86
C GLY A 60 1.79 0.58 7.23
N ASP A 61 2.52 0.38 8.32
CA ASP A 61 2.08 0.67 9.70
C ASP A 61 2.36 2.13 10.13
N ALA A 62 2.89 2.95 9.22
CA ALA A 62 3.08 4.37 9.48
C ALA A 62 1.79 5.18 9.24
N ASN A 63 1.52 6.11 10.17
CA ASN A 63 0.53 7.15 9.93
C ASN A 63 1.12 8.23 9.00
N LEU A 64 1.05 7.99 7.70
CA LEU A 64 1.53 8.93 6.68
C LEU A 64 0.56 10.08 6.50
N THR A 65 1.08 11.30 6.66
CA THR A 65 0.44 12.54 6.23
C THR A 65 0.86 12.88 4.80
N ILE A 66 0.12 13.76 4.13
CA ILE A 66 0.53 14.30 2.82
C ILE A 66 1.92 14.94 2.89
N GLU A 67 2.22 15.67 3.96
CA GLU A 67 3.54 16.27 4.18
C GLU A 67 4.66 15.22 4.22
N SER A 68 4.44 14.11 4.94
CA SER A 68 5.43 13.04 5.01
C SER A 68 5.57 12.30 3.68
N MET A 69 4.49 12.12 2.91
CA MET A 69 4.57 11.60 1.54
C MET A 69 5.41 12.51 0.62
N VAL A 70 5.18 13.83 0.67
CA VAL A 70 5.96 14.81 -0.09
C VAL A 70 7.45 14.77 0.32
N MET A 71 7.75 14.77 1.61
CA MET A 71 9.11 14.68 2.13
C MET A 71 9.83 13.41 1.62
N LEU A 72 9.17 12.25 1.73
CA LEU A 72 9.72 10.97 1.29
C LEU A 72 9.96 10.93 -0.22
N SER A 73 9.00 11.41 -1.03
CA SER A 73 9.16 11.51 -2.48
C SER A 73 10.33 12.42 -2.87
N ARG A 74 10.44 13.60 -2.23
CA ARG A 74 11.54 14.54 -2.50
C ARG A 74 12.90 13.93 -2.16
N ALA A 75 12.99 13.15 -1.09
CA ALA A 75 14.23 12.49 -0.69
C ALA A 75 14.71 11.44 -1.70
N VAL A 76 13.81 10.87 -2.50
CA VAL A 76 14.15 10.01 -3.64
C VAL A 76 14.18 10.78 -4.98
N GLY A 77 14.10 12.11 -4.96
CA GLY A 77 14.15 12.95 -6.16
C GLY A 77 12.91 12.80 -7.05
N LEU A 78 11.73 12.65 -6.45
CA LEU A 78 10.44 12.57 -7.13
C LEU A 78 9.46 13.59 -6.53
N LYS A 79 8.37 13.85 -7.26
CA LYS A 79 7.24 14.67 -6.81
C LYS A 79 6.08 13.76 -6.41
N PHE A 80 5.52 13.97 -5.22
CA PHE A 80 4.23 13.40 -4.86
C PHE A 80 3.11 14.25 -5.47
N THR A 81 2.17 13.62 -6.18
CA THR A 81 0.98 14.28 -6.72
C THR A 81 -0.23 13.40 -6.44
N PRO A 82 -1.14 13.78 -5.54
CA PRO A 82 -2.38 13.04 -5.37
C PRO A 82 -3.25 13.23 -6.61
N THR A 83 -3.89 12.15 -7.05
CA THR A 83 -4.82 12.16 -8.19
C THR A 83 -6.14 11.54 -7.80
N LEU A 84 -7.23 12.03 -8.39
CA LEU A 84 -8.56 11.45 -8.20
C LEU A 84 -8.78 10.39 -9.28
N ALA A 85 -9.08 9.16 -8.86
CA ALA A 85 -9.55 8.14 -9.78
C ALA A 85 -10.98 8.49 -10.23
N VAL A 86 -11.21 8.53 -11.54
CA VAL A 86 -12.56 8.69 -12.12
C VAL A 86 -13.20 7.31 -12.25
N GLU A 87 -13.27 6.58 -11.12
CA GLU A 87 -13.95 5.29 -11.02
C GLU A 87 -14.90 5.30 -9.81
N PRO A 88 -16.12 4.77 -9.94
CA PRO A 88 -17.00 4.61 -8.79
C PRO A 88 -16.36 3.67 -7.77
N VAL A 89 -16.41 4.04 -6.49
CA VAL A 89 -15.92 3.22 -5.37
C VAL A 89 -16.51 1.80 -5.42
N SER A 90 -17.77 1.64 -5.83
CA SER A 90 -18.42 0.33 -5.99
C SER A 90 -17.74 -0.59 -7.02
N GLU A 91 -17.14 -0.02 -8.06
CA GLU A 91 -16.40 -0.77 -9.07
C GLU A 91 -15.04 -1.21 -8.52
N ALA A 92 -14.34 -0.30 -7.84
CA ALA A 92 -13.08 -0.61 -7.16
C ALA A 92 -13.26 -1.72 -6.10
N VAL A 93 -14.37 -1.69 -5.34
CA VAL A 93 -14.78 -2.77 -4.43
C VAL A 93 -14.89 -4.11 -5.14
N SER A 94 -15.55 -4.14 -6.29
CA SER A 94 -15.77 -5.37 -7.04
C SER A 94 -14.45 -5.96 -7.56
N LYS A 95 -13.52 -5.12 -8.01
CA LYS A 95 -12.17 -5.53 -8.44
C LYS A 95 -11.40 -6.17 -7.27
N VAL A 96 -11.31 -5.50 -6.12
CA VAL A 96 -10.58 -6.00 -4.94
C VAL A 96 -11.16 -7.34 -4.46
N VAL A 97 -12.48 -7.44 -4.35
CA VAL A 97 -13.15 -8.70 -3.96
C VAL A 97 -12.84 -9.83 -4.95
N SER A 98 -12.81 -9.55 -6.25
CA SER A 98 -12.51 -10.56 -7.27
C SER A 98 -11.06 -11.08 -7.17
N ILE A 99 -10.10 -10.20 -6.86
CA ILE A 99 -8.70 -10.56 -6.65
C ILE A 99 -8.57 -11.42 -5.39
N ALA A 100 -9.17 -11.00 -4.28
CA ALA A 100 -9.18 -11.76 -3.03
C ALA A 100 -9.79 -13.17 -3.22
N TYR A 101 -10.88 -13.27 -3.98
CA TYR A 101 -11.51 -14.55 -4.28
C TYR A 101 -10.59 -15.50 -5.05
N ARG A 102 -9.89 -15.00 -6.08
CA ARG A 102 -8.91 -15.79 -6.85
C ARG A 102 -7.76 -16.26 -5.96
N ALA A 103 -7.19 -15.36 -5.15
CA ALA A 103 -6.09 -15.69 -4.25
C ALA A 103 -6.47 -16.76 -3.21
N VAL A 104 -7.66 -16.67 -2.61
CA VAL A 104 -8.15 -17.67 -1.64
C VAL A 104 -8.38 -19.02 -2.31
N ARG A 105 -8.96 -19.03 -3.52
CA ARG A 105 -9.20 -20.26 -4.27
C ARG A 105 -7.89 -20.95 -4.63
N ASP A 106 -6.93 -20.20 -5.14
CA ASP A 106 -5.61 -20.74 -5.53
C ASP A 106 -4.90 -21.32 -4.29
N GLN A 107 -4.93 -20.62 -3.15
CA GLN A 107 -4.31 -21.11 -1.91
C GLN A 107 -4.96 -22.42 -1.37
N GLN A 108 -6.27 -22.61 -1.57
CA GLN A 108 -6.94 -23.87 -1.22
C GLN A 108 -6.57 -25.01 -2.18
N VAL A 109 -6.48 -24.71 -3.48
CA VAL A 109 -6.02 -25.67 -4.50
C VAL A 109 -4.58 -26.13 -4.22
N TYR A 110 -3.69 -25.20 -3.82
CA TYR A 110 -2.31 -25.55 -3.44
C TYR A 110 -2.22 -26.42 -2.17
N ARG A 111 -3.12 -26.25 -1.20
CA ARG A 111 -3.17 -27.11 0.01
C ARG A 111 -3.68 -28.51 -0.29
N HIS A 112 -4.60 -28.67 -1.24
CA HIS A 112 -5.10 -29.98 -1.66
C HIS A 112 -4.14 -30.72 -2.62
N ALA A 113 -3.27 -30.01 -3.33
CA ALA A 113 -2.28 -30.61 -4.23
C ALA A 113 -1.00 -31.11 -3.52
N GLN A 114 -0.83 -30.81 -2.23
CA GLN A 114 0.31 -31.26 -1.40
C GLN A 114 -0.10 -32.22 -0.26
N GLY A 115 -1.36 -32.69 -0.27
CA GLY A 115 -1.91 -33.66 0.68
C GLY A 115 -2.14 -35.01 0.05
#